data_AF-X0V158-F1
#
_entry.id   AF-X0V158-F1
#
_cell.length_a   1.000
_cell.length_b   1.000
_cell.length_c   1.000
_cell.angle_alpha   90.00
_cell.angle_beta   90.00
_cell.angle_gamma   90.00
#
_symmetry.space_group_name_H-M   'P 1'
#
loop_
_entity.id
_entity.type
_entity.pdbx_description
1 polymer ?
#
loop_
_entity_poly.entity_id
_entity_poly.type
_entity_poly.pdbx_seq_one_letter_code
_entity_poly.pdbx_strand_id
1 'polypeptide(L)'
;ISSFLIMPYEPGYAKGEILVCFRTGCNRLFASGFGAALGCTLSDEDYEHGNNVFIYKTEEGEEKRARRRFRAQDTFVDWVELRDTKMESRWESLECAISKLQSVRGNVELPDDEYCRKLKEIADYLQGLSD
;
A
#
# COMPACT_ATOMS: atom_id res chain seq x y z
N ILE A 1 9.33 -4.29 33.78
CA ILE A 1 8.41 -4.55 32.64
C ILE A 1 8.04 -3.18 32.11
N SER A 2 8.72 -2.73 31.06
CA SER A 2 8.45 -1.42 30.45
C SER A 2 7.17 -1.57 29.64
N SER A 3 6.11 -0.89 30.05
CA SER A 3 4.88 -0.79 29.28
C SER A 3 5.16 0.08 28.06
N PHE A 4 5.55 -0.53 26.94
CA PHE A 4 5.45 0.13 25.65
C PHE A 4 3.98 0.41 25.40
N LEU A 5 3.56 1.64 25.66
CA LEU A 5 2.29 2.17 25.18
C LEU A 5 2.38 2.16 23.66
N ILE A 6 1.85 1.11 23.03
CA ILE A 6 1.66 1.08 21.58
C ILE A 6 0.75 2.27 21.27
N MET A 7 1.31 3.34 20.74
CA MET A 7 0.51 4.46 20.27
C MET A 7 -0.40 3.94 19.14
N PRO A 8 -1.71 4.19 19.20
CA PRO A 8 -2.61 3.76 18.14
C PRO A 8 -2.17 4.42 16.83
N TYR A 9 -2.15 3.61 15.77
CA TYR A 9 -1.79 4.07 14.44
C TYR A 9 -2.76 5.16 13.97
N GLU A 10 -2.21 6.32 13.60
CA GLU A 10 -2.96 7.39 12.96
C GLU A 10 -2.71 7.37 11.44
N PRO A 11 -3.75 7.12 10.62
CA PRO A 11 -3.66 7.00 9.17
C PRO A 11 -3.44 8.37 8.50
N GLY A 12 -2.68 8.38 7.40
CA GLY A 12 -2.42 9.56 6.58
C GLY A 12 -3.27 9.54 5.31
N TYR A 13 -4.57 9.79 5.42
CA TYR A 13 -5.45 9.64 4.24
C TYR A 13 -5.21 10.73 3.18
N ALA A 14 -5.01 10.30 1.94
CA ALA A 14 -5.00 11.21 0.79
C ALA A 14 -6.39 11.80 0.58
N LYS A 15 -6.45 13.13 0.41
CA LYS A 15 -7.70 13.83 0.12
C LYS A 15 -8.11 13.62 -1.31
N GLY A 16 -9.41 13.40 -1.53
CA GLY A 16 -9.97 13.18 -2.85
C GLY A 16 -9.55 11.84 -3.49
N GLU A 17 -9.05 10.87 -2.72
CA GLU A 17 -8.59 9.60 -3.28
C GLU A 17 -9.07 8.39 -2.46
N ILE A 18 -9.43 7.32 -3.17
CA ILE A 18 -9.80 6.02 -2.60
C ILE A 18 -9.09 4.90 -3.35
N LEU A 19 -8.89 3.78 -2.66
CA LEU A 19 -8.40 2.54 -3.25
C LEU A 19 -9.57 1.58 -3.45
N VAL A 20 -9.60 0.97 -4.63
CA VAL A 20 -10.62 -0.01 -5.00
C VAL A 20 -9.95 -1.23 -5.59
N CYS A 21 -10.20 -2.38 -4.98
CA CYS A 21 -9.77 -3.67 -5.49
C CYS A 21 -10.93 -4.40 -6.15
N PHE A 22 -10.70 -4.92 -7.35
CA PHE A 22 -11.66 -5.75 -8.06
C PHE A 22 -11.38 -7.23 -7.82
N ARG A 23 -12.46 -8.02 -7.72
CA ARG A 23 -12.38 -9.48 -7.46
C ARG A 23 -11.66 -10.25 -8.56
N THR A 24 -11.70 -9.74 -9.79
CA THR A 24 -11.13 -10.38 -10.97
C THR A 24 -10.18 -9.43 -11.65
N GLY A 25 -9.17 -9.99 -12.34
CA GLY A 25 -8.29 -9.24 -13.21
C GLY A 25 -9.08 -8.38 -14.19
N CYS A 26 -9.07 -7.06 -14.00
CA CYS A 26 -9.70 -6.12 -14.89
C CYS A 26 -8.68 -5.12 -15.42
N ASN A 27 -8.81 -4.75 -16.69
CA ASN A 27 -7.94 -3.76 -17.30
C ASN A 27 -8.34 -2.33 -16.90
N ARG A 28 -7.43 -1.37 -17.15
CA ARG A 28 -7.65 0.05 -16.87
C ARG A 28 -8.88 0.62 -17.59
N LEU A 29 -9.25 0.09 -18.77
CA LEU A 29 -10.43 0.53 -19.52
C LEU A 29 -11.72 0.21 -18.77
N PHE A 30 -11.84 -1.02 -18.26
CA PHE A 30 -12.98 -1.42 -17.43
C PHE A 30 -13.03 -0.59 -16.15
N ALA A 31 -11.91 -0.48 -15.43
CA ALA A 31 -11.83 0.30 -14.20
C ALA A 31 -12.26 1.76 -14.42
N SER A 32 -11.75 2.40 -15.49
CA SER A 32 -12.12 3.77 -15.85
C SER A 32 -13.63 3.92 -16.10
N GLY A 33 -14.22 3.05 -16.92
CA GLY A 33 -15.66 3.10 -17.21
C GLY A 33 -16.53 2.83 -15.97
N PHE A 34 -16.11 1.87 -15.14
CA PHE A 34 -16.80 1.52 -13.90
C PHE A 34 -16.80 2.67 -12.91
N GLY A 35 -15.65 3.29 -12.65
CA GLY A 35 -15.56 4.46 -11.78
C GLY A 35 -16.35 5.65 -12.30
N ALA A 36 -16.30 5.90 -13.61
CA ALA A 36 -17.05 7.00 -14.23
C ALA A 36 -18.57 6.83 -14.01
N ALA A 37 -19.10 5.62 -14.15
CA ALA A 37 -20.50 5.30 -13.86
C ALA A 37 -20.88 5.54 -12.38
N LEU A 38 -19.90 5.47 -11.47
CA LEU A 38 -20.07 5.77 -10.05
C LEU A 38 -19.70 7.23 -9.69
N GLY A 39 -19.35 8.07 -10.66
CA GLY A 39 -18.99 9.47 -10.45
C GLY A 39 -17.60 9.66 -9.83
N CYS A 40 -16.64 8.81 -10.19
CA CYS A 40 -15.23 8.93 -9.81
C CYS A 40 -14.35 8.80 -11.07
N THR A 41 -13.14 9.36 -11.02
CA THR A 41 -12.19 9.31 -12.14
C THR A 41 -11.03 8.39 -11.78
N LEU A 42 -10.66 7.48 -12.67
CA LEU A 42 -9.47 6.64 -12.46
C LEU A 42 -8.22 7.51 -12.49
N SER A 43 -7.30 7.32 -11.54
CA SER A 43 -6.00 8.00 -11.52
C SER A 43 -5.09 7.48 -12.63
N ASP A 44 -4.22 8.34 -13.14
CA ASP A 44 -3.11 7.95 -14.03
C ASP A 44 -1.97 7.28 -13.26
N GLU A 45 -1.94 7.47 -11.94
CA GLU A 45 -1.02 6.77 -11.04
C GLU A 45 -1.41 5.28 -10.94
N ASP A 46 -0.40 4.42 -11.00
CA ASP A 46 -0.55 2.99 -10.74
C ASP A 46 -0.34 2.71 -9.25
N TYR A 47 -1.09 1.76 -8.70
CA TYR A 47 -0.93 1.32 -7.31
C TYR A 47 -0.03 0.08 -7.26
N GLU A 48 1.15 0.22 -6.65
CA GLU A 48 2.17 -0.84 -6.69
C GLU A 48 1.96 -1.95 -5.64
N HIS A 49 1.17 -1.68 -4.59
CA HIS A 49 1.03 -2.58 -3.43
C HIS A 49 -0.15 -3.55 -3.52
N GLY A 50 -0.55 -3.97 -4.72
CA GLY A 50 -1.63 -4.96 -4.86
C GLY A 50 -2.02 -5.29 -6.29
N ASN A 51 -2.55 -6.49 -6.48
CA ASN A 51 -3.12 -6.91 -7.76
C ASN A 51 -4.55 -6.37 -7.91
N ASN A 52 -4.87 -5.82 -9.09
CA ASN A 52 -6.20 -5.31 -9.42
C ASN A 52 -6.72 -4.20 -8.49
N VAL A 53 -5.79 -3.46 -7.89
CA VAL A 53 -6.09 -2.29 -7.06
C VAL A 53 -5.88 -1.04 -7.91
N PHE A 54 -6.85 -0.13 -7.84
CA PHE A 54 -6.83 1.11 -8.59
C PHE A 54 -7.10 2.30 -7.68
N ILE A 55 -6.40 3.40 -7.95
CA ILE A 55 -6.63 4.68 -7.29
C ILE A 55 -7.75 5.40 -8.06
N TYR A 56 -8.80 5.79 -7.34
CA TYR A 56 -9.87 6.64 -7.89
C TYR A 56 -9.85 8.00 -7.22
N LYS A 57 -9.89 9.03 -8.07
CA LYS A 57 -10.10 10.41 -7.70
C LYS A 57 -11.58 10.67 -7.44
N THR A 58 -11.85 11.32 -6.32
CA THR A 58 -13.17 11.78 -5.87
C THR A 58 -13.11 13.28 -5.62
N GLU A 59 -14.26 13.92 -5.46
CA GLU A 59 -14.30 15.24 -4.86
C GLU A 59 -13.77 15.17 -3.41
N GLU A 60 -13.00 16.16 -2.98
CA GLU A 60 -12.46 16.21 -1.62
C GLU A 60 -13.60 16.25 -0.60
N GLY A 61 -13.55 15.37 0.41
CA GLY A 61 -14.59 15.22 1.42
C GLY A 61 -15.71 14.23 1.06
N GLU A 62 -15.81 13.81 -0.21
CA GLU A 62 -16.80 12.84 -0.68
C GLU A 62 -16.26 11.39 -0.70
N GLU A 63 -15.04 11.14 -0.20
CA GLU A 63 -14.36 9.85 -0.27
C GLU A 63 -15.22 8.76 0.39
N LYS A 64 -15.80 9.04 1.56
CA LYS A 64 -16.69 8.09 2.27
C LYS A 64 -17.95 7.73 1.45
N ARG A 65 -18.50 8.70 0.71
CA ARG A 65 -19.68 8.47 -0.14
C ARG A 65 -19.29 7.68 -1.40
N ALA A 66 -18.14 7.99 -2.00
CA ALA A 66 -17.57 7.20 -3.08
C ALA A 66 -17.35 5.74 -2.63
N ARG A 67 -16.75 5.52 -1.45
CA ARG A 67 -16.56 4.19 -0.89
C ARG A 67 -17.87 3.39 -0.78
N ARG A 68 -18.96 4.03 -0.34
CA ARG A 68 -20.28 3.38 -0.26
C ARG A 68 -20.81 2.97 -1.64
N ARG A 69 -20.63 3.82 -2.67
CA ARG A 69 -21.04 3.52 -4.05
C ARG A 69 -20.32 2.28 -4.60
N PHE A 70 -19.01 2.18 -4.42
CA PHE A 70 -18.25 1.00 -4.84
C PHE A 70 -18.59 -0.24 -4.02
N ARG A 71 -18.75 -0.12 -2.68
CA ARG A 71 -19.15 -1.26 -1.83
C ARG A 71 -20.52 -1.83 -2.18
N ALA A 72 -21.42 -1.03 -2.72
CA ALA A 72 -22.72 -1.50 -3.20
C ALA A 72 -22.61 -2.38 -4.46
N GLN A 73 -21.43 -2.43 -5.11
CA GLN A 73 -21.13 -3.24 -6.28
C GLN A 73 -20.27 -4.46 -5.90
N ASP A 74 -20.64 -5.15 -4.81
CA ASP A 74 -19.91 -6.27 -4.20
C ASP A 74 -19.62 -7.45 -5.14
N THR A 75 -20.39 -7.57 -6.22
CA THR A 75 -20.20 -8.59 -7.26
C THR A 75 -18.90 -8.38 -8.02
N PHE A 76 -18.47 -7.13 -8.20
CA PHE A 76 -17.24 -6.77 -8.93
C PHE A 76 -16.12 -6.33 -8.00
N VAL A 77 -16.49 -5.64 -6.92
CA VAL A 77 -15.57 -5.02 -5.98
C VAL A 77 -15.29 -5.98 -4.83
N ASP A 78 -14.02 -6.27 -4.58
CA ASP A 78 -13.61 -7.09 -3.44
C ASP A 78 -13.55 -6.25 -2.17
N TRP A 79 -12.82 -5.13 -2.22
CA TRP A 79 -12.72 -4.20 -1.11
C TRP A 79 -12.48 -2.77 -1.58
N VAL A 80 -12.81 -1.83 -0.68
CA VAL A 80 -12.69 -0.39 -0.92
C VAL A 80 -12.28 0.33 0.36
N GLU A 81 -11.21 1.10 0.26
CA GLU A 81 -10.56 1.79 1.38
C GLU A 81 -10.25 3.25 1.06
N LEU A 82 -10.02 4.04 2.12
CA LEU A 82 -9.41 5.35 1.95
C LEU A 82 -7.93 5.12 1.66
N ARG A 83 -7.35 5.89 0.75
CA ARG A 83 -5.93 5.75 0.41
C ARG A 83 -5.09 6.27 1.57
N ASP A 84 -4.32 5.39 2.21
CA ASP A 84 -3.48 5.73 3.37
C ASP A 84 -2.01 5.80 2.97
N THR A 85 -1.53 7.02 2.72
CA THR A 85 -0.17 7.25 2.21
C THR A 85 0.90 6.95 3.25
N LYS A 86 0.55 7.03 4.54
CA LYS A 86 1.46 6.63 5.62
C LYS A 86 1.62 5.12 5.69
N MET A 87 0.55 4.38 5.38
CA MET A 87 0.65 2.93 5.24
C MET A 87 1.48 2.59 4.00
N GLU A 88 1.21 3.19 2.84
CA GLU A 88 2.01 3.00 1.61
C GLU A 88 3.51 3.19 1.85
N SER A 89 3.91 4.31 2.47
CA SER A 89 5.33 4.56 2.79
C SER A 89 5.96 3.50 3.72
N ARG A 90 5.17 2.90 4.62
CA ARG A 90 5.63 1.78 5.46
C ARG A 90 5.81 0.51 4.64
N TRP A 91 4.93 0.24 3.68
CA TRP A 91 5.06 -0.90 2.77
C TRP A 91 6.31 -0.76 1.90
N GLU A 92 6.54 0.40 1.28
CA GLU A 92 7.75 0.69 0.50
C GLU A 92 9.03 0.47 1.32
N SER A 93 9.02 0.93 2.58
CA SER A 93 10.16 0.73 3.49
C SER A 93 10.43 -0.76 3.77
N LEU A 94 9.37 -1.56 3.95
CA LEU A 94 9.49 -3.00 4.15
C LEU A 94 9.95 -3.72 2.87
N GLU A 95 9.43 -3.35 1.71
CA GLU A 95 9.84 -3.88 0.40
C GLU A 95 11.33 -3.59 0.11
N CYS A 96 11.80 -2.40 0.49
CA CYS A 96 13.21 -2.03 0.44
C CYS A 96 14.06 -2.93 1.36
N ALA A 97 13.62 -3.17 2.59
CA ALA A 97 14.32 -4.08 3.52
C ALA A 97 14.37 -5.51 2.99
N ILE A 98 13.27 -6.03 2.45
CA ILE A 98 13.20 -7.37 1.85
C ILE A 98 14.14 -7.47 0.65
N SER A 99 14.17 -6.46 -0.22
CA SER A 99 15.06 -6.42 -1.38
C SER A 99 16.54 -6.45 -0.96
N LYS A 100 16.91 -5.72 0.09
CA LYS A 100 18.26 -5.77 0.68
C LYS A 100 18.57 -7.16 1.24
N LEU A 101 17.65 -7.79 1.95
CA LEU A 101 17.82 -9.16 2.46
C LEU A 101 18.03 -10.18 1.33
N GLN A 102 17.23 -10.08 0.26
CA GLN A 102 17.36 -10.95 -0.90
C GLN A 102 18.71 -10.78 -1.60
N SER A 103 19.20 -9.54 -1.70
CA SER A 103 20.54 -9.23 -2.24
C SER A 103 21.64 -9.86 -1.38
N VAL A 104 21.56 -9.74 -0.05
CA VAL A 104 22.53 -10.37 0.87
C VAL A 104 22.49 -11.89 0.74
N ARG A 105 21.29 -12.49 0.71
CA ARG A 105 21.10 -13.94 0.52
C ARG A 105 21.67 -14.45 -0.80
N GLY A 106 21.58 -13.67 -1.87
CA GLY A 106 22.08 -14.04 -3.20
C GLY A 106 23.60 -14.02 -3.33
N ASN A 107 24.31 -13.34 -2.42
CA ASN A 107 25.76 -13.20 -2.46
C ASN A 107 26.44 -14.26 -1.59
N VAL A 108 26.49 -15.50 -2.09
CA VAL A 108 27.03 -16.69 -1.41
C VAL A 108 28.55 -16.58 -1.13
N GLU A 109 29.24 -15.66 -1.80
CA GLU A 109 30.69 -15.45 -1.69
C GLU A 109 31.08 -14.32 -0.72
N LEU A 110 30.12 -13.69 -0.03
CA LEU A 110 30.44 -12.64 0.94
C LEU A 110 31.26 -13.21 2.11
N PRO A 111 32.38 -12.58 2.48
CA PRO A 111 33.05 -12.85 3.74
C PRO A 111 32.09 -12.71 4.93
N ASP A 112 32.26 -13.55 5.95
CA ASP A 112 31.36 -13.61 7.13
C ASP A 112 31.19 -12.24 7.82
N ASP A 113 32.24 -11.43 7.89
CA ASP A 113 32.22 -10.10 8.47
C ASP A 113 31.38 -9.12 7.64
N GLU A 114 31.50 -9.16 6.33
CA GLU A 114 30.69 -8.34 5.42
C GLU A 114 29.23 -8.77 5.41
N TYR A 115 28.97 -10.08 5.45
CA TYR A 115 27.64 -10.67 5.56
C TYR A 115 26.95 -10.25 6.87
N CYS A 116 27.64 -10.43 8.01
CA CYS A 116 27.13 -10.03 9.33
C CYS A 116 26.87 -8.52 9.41
N ARG A 117 27.76 -7.69 8.84
CA ARG A 117 27.57 -6.23 8.81
C ARG A 117 26.31 -5.84 8.04
N LYS A 118 26.10 -6.38 6.84
CA LYS A 118 24.92 -6.09 6.03
C LYS A 118 23.62 -6.55 6.70
N LEU A 119 23.62 -7.71 7.37
CA LEU A 119 22.46 -8.15 8.15
C LEU A 119 22.16 -7.20 9.32
N LYS A 120 23.20 -6.71 10.01
CA LYS A 120 23.03 -5.74 11.08
C LYS A 120 22.45 -4.42 10.58
N GLU A 121 22.95 -3.89 9.46
CA GLU A 121 22.40 -2.66 8.84
C GLU A 121 20.91 -2.78 8.50
N ILE A 122 20.47 -3.96 8.04
CA ILE A 122 19.05 -4.23 7.79
C ILE A 122 18.26 -4.33 9.09
N ALA A 123 18.80 -4.99 10.12
CA ALA A 123 18.14 -5.12 11.42
C ALA A 123 17.96 -3.75 12.10
N ASP A 124 19.00 -2.92 12.08
CA ASP A 124 18.97 -1.55 12.62
C ASP A 124 17.93 -0.69 11.85
N TYR A 125 17.87 -0.82 10.52
CA TYR A 125 16.87 -0.15 9.70
C TYR A 125 15.44 -0.57 10.05
N LEU A 126 15.17 -1.87 10.17
CA LEU A 126 13.85 -2.39 10.54
C LEU A 126 13.43 -1.99 11.95
N GLN A 127 14.38 -1.92 12.88
CA GLN A 127 14.13 -1.44 14.23
C GLN A 127 13.69 0.03 14.21
N GLY A 128 14.36 0.88 13.42
CA GLY A 128 13.97 2.28 13.24
C GLY A 128 12.61 2.50 12.55
N LEU A 129 12.05 1.49 11.86
CA LEU A 129 10.68 1.56 11.32
C LEU A 129 9.60 1.24 12.37
N SER A 130 10.00 0.64 13.49
CA SER A 130 9.10 0.20 14.57
C SER A 130 8.94 1.26 15.68
N ASP A 131 9.84 2.25 15.70
CA ASP A 131 9.84 3.41 16.60
C ASP A 131 8.99 4.57 16.04
#